data_AF-A0A968MYW7-F1
#
_entry.id   AF-A0A968MYW7-F1
#
_cell.length_a   1.000
_cell.length_b   1.000
_cell.length_c   1.000
_cell.angle_alpha   90.00
_cell.angle_beta   90.00
_cell.angle_gamma   90.00
#
_symmetry.space_group_name_H-M   'P 1'
#
loop_
_entity.id
_entity.type
_entity.pdbx_description
1 polymer ?
#
loop_
_entity_poly.entity_id
_entity_poly.type
_entity_poly.pdbx_seq_one_letter_code
_entity_poly.pdbx_strand_id
1 'polypeptide(L)'
;MSDADKAISLAYAYAVTGENTYARKAIEYALAWAETYLPNGNPINENKLTPLIAAYGIVKKMASSEEIRKIDYWLLKIGTATLKHDNPNEKGNWKSKRIKIVGLIGAILENDSFLEYSRKSVLNYIEDNFYSDSTTFDLRERDALNYHCGGIEPVLSILLLLKDTHPHLYSLENSHGGSVKNQ
;
A
#
# COMPACT_ATOMS: atom_id res chain seq x y z
N MET A 1 -0.78 1.69 20.84
CA MET A 1 -1.43 0.77 19.88
C MET A 1 -2.35 1.59 19.00
N SER A 2 -2.01 1.76 17.72
CA SER A 2 -2.63 2.76 16.84
C SER A 2 -4.03 2.33 16.39
N ASP A 3 -4.89 3.29 16.01
CA ASP A 3 -6.25 2.97 15.52
C ASP A 3 -6.24 2.18 14.20
N ALA A 4 -5.20 2.33 13.37
CA ALA A 4 -5.04 1.54 12.16
C ALA A 4 -4.88 0.04 12.45
N ASP A 5 -4.09 -0.32 13.47
CA ASP A 5 -3.88 -1.72 13.89
C ASP A 5 -5.18 -2.34 14.44
N LYS A 6 -5.98 -1.54 15.16
CA LYS A 6 -7.29 -1.98 15.65
C LYS A 6 -8.26 -2.19 14.50
N ALA A 7 -8.32 -1.25 13.55
CA ALA A 7 -9.22 -1.35 12.41
C ALA A 7 -8.97 -2.61 11.57
N ILE A 8 -7.71 -2.94 11.27
CA ILE A 8 -7.40 -4.15 10.51
C ILE A 8 -7.72 -5.43 11.29
N SER A 9 -7.48 -5.45 12.60
CA SER A 9 -7.83 -6.59 13.46
C SER A 9 -9.34 -6.83 13.48
N LEU A 10 -10.14 -5.75 13.55
CA LEU A 10 -11.59 -5.81 13.47
C LEU A 10 -12.07 -6.29 12.09
N ALA A 11 -11.46 -5.79 11.01
CA ALA A 11 -11.79 -6.23 9.67
C ALA A 11 -11.50 -7.73 9.45
N TYR A 12 -10.40 -8.26 9.99
CA TYR A 12 -10.11 -9.70 9.97
C TYR A 12 -11.06 -10.50 10.86
N ALA A 13 -11.40 -10.00 12.06
CA ALA A 13 -12.40 -10.64 12.91
C ALA A 13 -13.74 -10.76 12.17
N TYR A 14 -14.18 -9.70 11.49
CA TYR A 14 -15.36 -9.75 10.61
C TYR A 14 -15.21 -10.79 9.49
N ALA A 15 -14.09 -10.78 8.77
CA ALA A 15 -13.87 -11.71 7.64
C ALA A 15 -13.92 -13.19 8.05
N VAL A 16 -13.49 -13.51 9.27
CA VAL A 16 -13.47 -14.88 9.81
C VAL A 16 -14.81 -15.28 10.44
N THR A 17 -15.44 -14.38 11.18
CA THR A 17 -16.64 -14.70 12.00
C THR A 17 -17.96 -14.37 11.31
N GLY A 18 -17.96 -13.42 10.37
CA GLY A 18 -19.17 -12.82 9.80
C GLY A 18 -19.90 -11.84 10.73
N GLU A 19 -19.36 -11.53 11.92
CA GLU A 19 -20.04 -10.64 12.87
C GLU A 19 -19.96 -9.17 12.44
N ASN A 20 -21.11 -8.61 12.05
CA ASN A 20 -21.22 -7.25 11.53
C ASN A 20 -20.77 -6.15 12.51
N THR A 21 -20.74 -6.42 13.82
CA THR A 21 -20.26 -5.49 14.85
C THR A 21 -18.80 -5.11 14.63
N TYR A 22 -17.96 -6.06 14.23
CA TYR A 22 -16.55 -5.80 13.93
C TYR A 22 -16.38 -4.97 12.66
N ALA A 23 -17.10 -5.30 11.59
CA ALA A 23 -17.11 -4.48 10.37
C ALA A 23 -17.53 -3.05 10.66
N ARG A 24 -18.61 -2.89 11.46
CA ARG A 24 -19.15 -1.58 11.79
C ARG A 24 -18.13 -0.70 12.50
N LYS A 25 -17.36 -1.28 13.44
CA LYS A 25 -16.32 -0.57 14.17
C LYS A 25 -15.10 -0.23 13.29
N ALA A 26 -14.72 -1.11 12.37
CA ALA A 26 -13.66 -0.82 11.40
C ALA A 26 -14.03 0.37 10.48
N ILE A 27 -15.28 0.44 10.02
CA ILE A 27 -15.75 1.58 9.21
C ILE A 27 -15.81 2.87 10.04
N GLU A 28 -16.20 2.81 11.32
CA GLU A 28 -16.20 3.97 12.23
C GLU A 28 -14.79 4.59 12.33
N TYR A 29 -13.74 3.77 12.45
CA TYR A 29 -12.36 4.25 12.41
C TYR A 29 -12.02 4.91 11.08
N ALA A 30 -12.40 4.30 9.95
CA ALA A 30 -12.13 4.87 8.64
C ALA A 30 -12.81 6.25 8.44
N LEU A 31 -14.06 6.40 8.91
CA LEU A 31 -14.78 7.67 8.89
C LEU A 31 -14.11 8.73 9.74
N ALA A 32 -13.76 8.40 10.99
CA ALA A 32 -13.12 9.35 11.90
C ALA A 32 -11.80 9.90 11.32
N TRP A 33 -11.01 9.05 10.66
CA TRP A 33 -9.80 9.49 9.96
C TRP A 33 -10.11 10.28 8.69
N ALA A 34 -11.13 9.90 7.92
CA ALA A 34 -11.55 10.62 6.73
C ALA A 34 -12.02 12.06 7.02
N GLU A 35 -12.56 12.30 8.22
CA GLU A 35 -13.04 13.61 8.66
C GLU A 35 -11.94 14.49 9.26
N THR A 36 -10.86 13.91 9.78
CA THR A 36 -9.86 14.66 10.58
C THR A 36 -8.49 14.75 9.93
N TYR A 37 -8.07 13.73 9.15
CA TYR A 37 -6.73 13.70 8.57
C TYR A 37 -6.67 14.36 7.20
N LEU A 38 -5.79 15.34 7.07
CA LEU A 38 -5.48 16.02 5.81
C LEU A 38 -4.24 15.37 5.17
N PRO A 39 -4.38 14.70 4.01
CA PRO A 39 -3.25 14.09 3.32
C PRO A 39 -2.25 15.14 2.84
N ASN A 40 -0.96 14.81 2.92
CA ASN A 40 0.12 15.71 2.51
C ASN A 40 1.13 15.03 1.56
N GLY A 41 0.88 13.79 1.15
CA GLY A 41 1.70 13.05 0.21
C GLY A 41 3.02 12.53 0.79
N ASN A 42 3.22 12.63 2.11
CA ASN A 42 4.40 12.09 2.78
C ASN A 42 4.24 10.57 2.99
N PRO A 43 5.04 9.74 2.28
CA PRO A 43 4.85 8.30 2.31
C PRO A 43 5.20 7.67 3.66
N ILE A 44 6.00 8.33 4.51
CA ILE A 44 6.31 7.83 5.86
C ILE A 44 5.11 7.96 6.80
N ASN A 45 4.34 9.04 6.68
CA ASN A 45 3.15 9.25 7.50
C ASN A 45 1.97 8.45 6.97
N GLU A 46 1.69 8.55 5.66
CA GLU A 46 0.53 7.92 5.04
C GLU A 46 0.66 6.39 5.01
N ASN A 47 1.88 5.83 4.98
CA ASN A 47 2.07 4.38 5.07
C ASN A 47 1.56 3.79 6.39
N LYS A 48 1.57 4.57 7.48
CA LYS A 48 1.02 4.14 8.78
C LYS A 48 -0.49 3.95 8.74
N LEU A 49 -1.17 4.53 7.74
CA LEU A 49 -2.60 4.36 7.52
C LEU A 49 -2.93 3.16 6.65
N THR A 50 -1.94 2.49 6.02
CA THR A 50 -2.21 1.34 5.14
C THR A 50 -2.99 0.20 5.80
N PRO A 51 -2.83 -0.13 7.11
CA PRO A 51 -3.70 -1.09 7.77
C PRO A 51 -5.16 -0.63 7.84
N LEU A 52 -5.41 0.67 8.10
CA LEU A 52 -6.76 1.24 8.11
C LEU A 52 -7.38 1.22 6.71
N ILE A 53 -6.60 1.56 5.68
CA ILE A 53 -7.03 1.53 4.29
C ILE A 53 -7.42 0.10 3.89
N ALA A 54 -6.57 -0.89 4.20
CA ALA A 54 -6.85 -2.30 3.94
C ALA A 54 -8.09 -2.79 4.72
N ALA A 55 -8.23 -2.37 5.99
CA ALA A 55 -9.39 -2.69 6.82
C ALA A 55 -10.68 -2.24 6.14
N TYR A 56 -10.73 -0.98 5.67
CA TYR A 56 -11.86 -0.46 4.91
C TYR A 56 -12.13 -1.28 3.65
N GLY A 57 -11.11 -1.63 2.86
CA GLY A 57 -11.26 -2.47 1.67
C GLY A 57 -12.00 -3.79 1.96
N ILE A 58 -11.69 -4.45 3.09
CA ILE A 58 -12.33 -5.70 3.51
C ILE A 58 -13.81 -5.48 3.88
N VAL A 59 -14.13 -4.40 4.58
CA VAL A 59 -15.46 -4.17 5.15
C VAL A 59 -16.34 -3.22 4.33
N LYS A 60 -15.82 -2.68 3.21
CA LYS A 60 -16.47 -1.64 2.38
C LYS A 60 -17.91 -1.99 2.00
N LYS A 61 -18.21 -3.26 1.72
CA LYS A 61 -19.55 -3.75 1.37
C LYS A 61 -20.59 -3.59 2.49
N MET A 62 -20.15 -3.39 3.74
CA MET A 62 -21.01 -3.15 4.90
C MET A 62 -21.25 -1.66 5.20
N ALA A 63 -20.55 -0.76 4.49
CA ALA A 63 -20.70 0.67 4.65
C ALA A 63 -21.93 1.17 3.88
N SER A 64 -22.57 2.23 4.39
CA SER A 64 -23.66 2.90 3.67
C SER A 64 -23.11 3.67 2.46
N SER A 65 -23.97 4.02 1.51
CA SER A 65 -23.55 4.80 0.35
C SER A 65 -22.96 6.18 0.73
N GLU A 66 -23.38 6.78 1.84
CA GLU A 66 -22.79 8.03 2.32
C GLU A 66 -21.38 7.82 2.89
N GLU A 67 -21.21 6.76 3.68
CA GLU A 67 -19.92 6.41 4.27
C GLU A 67 -18.90 6.06 3.18
N ILE A 68 -19.31 5.28 2.19
CA ILE A 68 -18.50 4.97 1.00
C ILE A 68 -18.06 6.26 0.31
N ARG A 69 -18.98 7.20 0.04
CA ARG A 69 -18.62 8.47 -0.60
C ARG A 69 -17.58 9.26 0.19
N LYS A 70 -17.72 9.35 1.52
CA LYS A 70 -16.80 10.09 2.39
C LYS A 70 -15.41 9.44 2.42
N ILE A 71 -15.36 8.14 2.65
CA ILE A 71 -14.09 7.40 2.77
C ILE A 71 -13.39 7.32 1.41
N ASP A 72 -14.12 6.97 0.33
CA ASP A 72 -13.53 6.88 -1.02
C ASP A 72 -12.97 8.23 -1.48
N TYR A 73 -13.67 9.34 -1.21
CA TYR A 73 -13.17 10.67 -1.51
C TYR A 73 -11.91 11.01 -0.72
N TRP A 74 -11.83 10.59 0.54
CA TRP A 74 -10.61 10.75 1.35
C TRP A 74 -9.44 9.91 0.82
N LEU A 75 -9.67 8.64 0.47
CA LEU A 75 -8.65 7.79 -0.15
C LEU A 75 -8.17 8.35 -1.49
N LEU A 76 -9.08 8.88 -2.32
CA LEU A 76 -8.70 9.57 -3.56
C LEU A 76 -7.79 10.78 -3.29
N LYS A 77 -8.07 11.56 -2.25
CA LYS A 77 -7.21 12.67 -1.82
C LYS A 77 -5.83 12.19 -1.36
N ILE A 78 -5.74 11.07 -0.62
CA ILE A 78 -4.45 10.47 -0.25
C ILE A 78 -3.67 10.12 -1.52
N GLY A 79 -4.22 9.26 -2.39
CA GLY A 79 -3.52 8.84 -3.60
C GLY A 79 -3.11 10.00 -4.50
N THR A 80 -3.96 11.03 -4.63
CA THR A 80 -3.64 12.24 -5.41
C THR A 80 -2.52 13.06 -4.78
N ALA A 81 -2.53 13.26 -3.46
CA ALA A 81 -1.43 13.94 -2.76
C ALA A 81 -0.13 13.15 -2.87
N THR A 82 -0.21 11.82 -2.74
CA THR A 82 0.92 10.91 -2.91
C THR A 82 1.54 11.04 -4.31
N LEU A 83 0.73 11.09 -5.38
CA LEU A 83 1.22 11.25 -6.76
C LEU A 83 1.78 12.65 -7.04
N LYS A 84 1.18 13.70 -6.46
CA LYS A 84 1.67 15.09 -6.61
C LYS A 84 3.10 15.25 -6.08
N HIS A 85 3.47 14.48 -5.07
CA HIS A 85 4.79 14.47 -4.45
C HIS A 85 5.68 13.33 -4.93
N ASP A 86 5.31 12.61 -6.00
CA ASP A 86 6.17 11.60 -6.59
C ASP A 86 7.41 12.24 -7.22
N ASN A 87 8.56 11.62 -6.99
CA ASN A 87 9.82 12.02 -7.57
C ASN A 87 10.41 10.82 -8.33
N PRO A 88 10.63 10.92 -9.65
CA PRO A 88 11.21 9.83 -10.45
C PRO A 88 12.56 9.31 -9.94
N ASN A 89 13.31 10.17 -9.24
CA ASN A 89 14.62 9.83 -8.68
C ASN A 89 14.55 9.31 -7.22
N GLU A 90 13.35 9.21 -6.63
CA GLU A 90 13.17 8.67 -5.28
C GLU A 90 13.43 7.16 -5.30
N LYS A 91 14.35 6.71 -4.43
CA LYS A 91 14.73 5.30 -4.26
C LYS A 91 14.42 4.81 -2.85
N GLY A 92 14.59 3.51 -2.64
CA GLY A 92 14.49 2.87 -1.33
C GLY A 92 13.08 2.94 -0.73
N ASN A 93 13.02 2.91 0.59
CA ASN A 93 11.78 2.62 1.30
C ASN A 93 10.75 3.75 1.23
N TRP A 94 11.12 4.95 0.75
CA TRP A 94 10.17 6.02 0.47
C TRP A 94 9.36 5.70 -0.78
N LYS A 95 10.05 5.32 -1.87
CA LYS A 95 9.42 4.96 -3.14
C LYS A 95 8.53 3.73 -2.99
N SER A 96 9.00 2.69 -2.30
CA SER A 96 8.22 1.46 -2.11
C SER A 96 6.91 1.72 -1.35
N LYS A 97 6.94 2.52 -0.28
CA LYS A 97 5.75 2.93 0.48
C LYS A 97 4.77 3.73 -0.37
N ARG A 98 5.26 4.65 -1.20
CA ARG A 98 4.46 5.41 -2.15
C ARG A 98 3.68 4.49 -3.09
N ILE A 99 4.38 3.51 -3.66
CA ILE A 99 3.81 2.51 -4.57
C ILE A 99 2.70 1.69 -3.87
N LYS A 100 2.94 1.26 -2.62
CA LYS A 100 1.96 0.53 -1.81
C LYS A 100 0.71 1.35 -1.52
N ILE A 101 0.86 2.60 -1.09
CA ILE A 101 -0.28 3.49 -0.79
C ILE A 101 -1.17 3.66 -2.02
N VAL A 102 -0.57 4.04 -3.16
CA VAL A 102 -1.34 4.27 -4.40
C VAL A 102 -1.98 2.99 -4.91
N GLY A 103 -1.27 1.86 -4.85
CA GLY A 103 -1.78 0.60 -5.39
C GLY A 103 -2.90 -0.01 -4.54
N LEU A 104 -2.78 0.07 -3.21
CA LEU A 104 -3.83 -0.35 -2.29
C LEU A 104 -5.11 0.48 -2.48
N ILE A 105 -4.97 1.80 -2.60
CA ILE A 105 -6.10 2.70 -2.87
C ILE A 105 -6.68 2.40 -4.25
N GLY A 106 -5.83 2.21 -5.27
CA GLY A 106 -6.25 1.85 -6.63
C GLY A 106 -7.11 0.60 -6.66
N ALA A 107 -6.74 -0.44 -5.90
CA ALA A 107 -7.51 -1.67 -5.80
C ALA A 107 -8.87 -1.45 -5.12
N ILE A 108 -8.93 -0.68 -4.03
CA ILE A 108 -10.17 -0.46 -3.26
C ILE A 108 -11.16 0.46 -4.00
N LEU A 109 -10.64 1.41 -4.77
CA LEU A 109 -11.43 2.37 -5.53
C LEU A 109 -11.68 1.93 -6.98
N GLU A 110 -11.15 0.77 -7.39
CA GLU A 110 -11.17 0.32 -8.79
C GLU A 110 -10.65 1.41 -9.75
N ASN A 111 -9.56 2.07 -9.34
CA ASN A 111 -8.95 3.17 -10.09
C ASN A 111 -7.79 2.66 -10.93
N ASP A 112 -8.06 2.43 -12.22
CA ASP A 112 -7.09 1.91 -13.19
C ASP A 112 -5.82 2.77 -13.32
N SER A 113 -5.95 4.10 -13.19
CA SER A 113 -4.79 5.00 -13.28
C SER A 113 -3.82 4.78 -12.12
N PHE A 114 -4.34 4.55 -10.92
CA PHE A 114 -3.53 4.26 -9.74
C PHE A 114 -2.91 2.87 -9.80
N LEU A 115 -3.68 1.88 -10.26
CA LEU A 115 -3.17 0.51 -10.46
C LEU A 115 -2.04 0.48 -11.50
N GLU A 116 -2.21 1.17 -12.63
CA GLU A 116 -1.20 1.25 -13.68
C GLU A 116 0.05 2.02 -13.23
N TYR A 117 -0.12 3.09 -12.45
CA TYR A 117 1.00 3.76 -11.79
C TYR A 117 1.79 2.78 -10.91
N SER A 118 1.11 2.05 -10.03
CA SER A 118 1.78 1.12 -9.12
C SER A 118 2.46 -0.02 -9.85
N ARG A 119 1.83 -0.57 -10.89
CA ARG A 119 2.42 -1.62 -11.74
C ARG A 119 3.73 -1.15 -12.38
N LYS A 120 3.71 0.00 -13.06
CA LYS A 120 4.91 0.58 -13.68
C LYS A 120 5.98 0.92 -12.66
N SER A 121 5.58 1.48 -11.52
CA SER A 121 6.50 1.89 -10.49
C SER A 121 7.15 0.71 -9.77
N VAL A 122 6.46 -0.44 -9.62
CA VAL A 122 7.08 -1.68 -9.13
C VAL A 122 8.19 -2.15 -10.04
N LEU A 123 7.97 -2.15 -11.36
CA LEU A 123 8.98 -2.55 -12.34
C LEU A 123 10.24 -1.69 -12.22
N ASN A 124 10.06 -0.36 -12.22
CA ASN A 124 11.16 0.58 -12.05
C ASN A 124 11.85 0.41 -10.69
N TYR A 125 11.07 0.16 -9.63
CA TYR A 125 11.63 -0.05 -8.29
C TYR A 125 12.54 -1.27 -8.25
N ILE A 126 12.10 -2.40 -8.81
CA ILE A 126 12.91 -3.64 -8.89
C ILE A 126 14.19 -3.37 -9.68
N GLU A 127 14.11 -2.66 -10.81
CA GLU A 127 15.28 -2.28 -11.61
C GLU A 127 16.28 -1.42 -10.82
N ASP A 128 15.78 -0.42 -10.10
CA ASP A 128 16.62 0.59 -9.45
C ASP A 128 17.16 0.20 -8.07
N ASN A 129 16.55 -0.79 -7.41
CA ASN A 129 16.76 -1.05 -5.99
C ASN A 129 17.20 -2.47 -5.65
N PHE A 130 17.05 -3.45 -6.53
CA PHE A 130 17.39 -4.85 -6.24
C PHE A 130 18.68 -5.24 -6.96
N TYR A 131 19.54 -5.97 -6.25
CA TYR A 131 20.82 -6.43 -6.80
C TYR A 131 20.91 -7.96 -6.79
N SER A 132 21.82 -8.50 -7.61
CA SER A 132 22.04 -9.93 -7.77
C SER A 132 22.61 -10.64 -6.54
N ASP A 133 23.19 -9.89 -5.60
CA ASP A 133 23.77 -10.39 -4.35
C ASP A 133 22.76 -10.40 -3.19
N SER A 134 21.46 -10.35 -3.49
CA SER A 134 20.38 -10.31 -2.49
C SER A 134 20.35 -9.07 -1.62
N THR A 135 21.10 -8.02 -1.97
CA THR A 135 21.03 -6.73 -1.29
C THR A 135 20.06 -5.78 -1.98
N THR A 136 19.55 -4.81 -1.23
CA THR A 136 18.77 -3.70 -1.76
C THR A 136 19.53 -2.38 -1.67
N PHE A 137 19.12 -1.37 -2.44
CA PHE A 137 19.66 -0.01 -2.35
C PHE A 137 19.71 0.49 -0.90
N ASP A 138 18.61 0.33 -0.16
CA ASP A 138 18.54 0.71 1.25
C ASP A 138 19.53 -0.04 2.14
N LEU A 139 19.75 -1.34 1.90
CA LEU A 139 20.73 -2.11 2.67
C LEU A 139 22.14 -1.57 2.43
N ARG A 140 22.50 -1.27 1.17
CA ARG A 140 23.81 -0.74 0.81
C ARG A 140 24.06 0.67 1.36
N GLU A 141 23.04 1.52 1.38
CA GLU A 141 23.17 2.92 1.82
C GLU A 141 23.03 3.13 3.33
N ARG A 142 22.26 2.28 4.02
CA ARG A 142 21.93 2.47 5.44
C ARG A 142 22.50 1.39 6.35
N ASP A 143 23.03 0.30 5.79
CA ASP A 143 23.54 -0.87 6.52
C ASP A 143 22.56 -1.38 7.59
N ALA A 144 21.28 -1.46 7.23
CA ALA A 144 20.21 -1.75 8.18
C ALA A 144 19.13 -2.67 7.57
N LEU A 145 18.99 -3.86 8.15
CA LEU A 145 18.01 -4.87 7.74
C LEU A 145 16.56 -4.35 7.79
N ASN A 146 16.24 -3.46 8.73
CA ASN A 146 14.91 -2.85 8.81
C ASN A 146 14.54 -2.06 7.53
N TYR A 147 15.50 -1.38 6.91
CA TYR A 147 15.25 -0.64 5.67
C TYR A 147 15.17 -1.57 4.46
N HIS A 148 15.97 -2.64 4.45
CA HIS A 148 15.87 -3.71 3.46
C HIS A 148 14.46 -4.32 3.42
N CYS A 149 13.97 -4.81 4.56
CA CYS A 149 12.61 -5.36 4.68
C CYS A 149 11.54 -4.30 4.35
N GLY A 150 11.74 -3.06 4.80
CA GLY A 150 10.84 -1.93 4.52
C GLY A 150 10.80 -1.50 3.05
N GLY A 151 11.78 -1.88 2.24
CA GLY A 151 11.76 -1.73 0.78
C GLY A 151 10.97 -2.83 0.10
N ILE A 152 11.12 -4.07 0.56
CA ILE A 152 10.55 -5.28 -0.07
C ILE A 152 9.06 -5.47 0.24
N GLU A 153 8.65 -5.31 1.51
CA GLU A 153 7.27 -5.56 1.95
C GLU A 153 6.21 -4.76 1.16
N PRO A 154 6.42 -3.46 0.87
CA PRO A 154 5.47 -2.71 0.06
C PRO A 154 5.36 -3.19 -1.38
N VAL A 155 6.47 -3.62 -1.98
CA VAL A 155 6.49 -4.17 -3.35
C VAL A 155 5.77 -5.50 -3.41
N LEU A 156 6.07 -6.41 -2.48
CA LEU A 156 5.43 -7.71 -2.40
C LEU A 156 3.91 -7.57 -2.22
N SER A 157 3.47 -6.61 -1.41
CA SER A 157 2.04 -6.31 -1.23
C SER A 157 1.35 -5.97 -2.56
N ILE A 158 1.98 -5.16 -3.41
CA ILE A 158 1.43 -4.82 -4.73
C ILE A 158 1.48 -6.01 -5.69
N LEU A 159 2.54 -6.81 -5.66
CA LEU A 159 2.61 -8.02 -6.49
C LEU A 159 1.52 -9.02 -6.14
N LEU A 160 1.17 -9.16 -4.86
CA LEU A 160 0.05 -9.98 -4.41
C LEU A 160 -1.29 -9.44 -4.91
N LEU A 161 -1.49 -8.11 -4.91
CA LEU A 161 -2.69 -7.48 -5.48
C LEU A 161 -2.79 -7.70 -6.99
N LEU A 162 -1.67 -7.74 -7.69
CA LEU A 162 -1.60 -7.90 -9.15
C LEU A 162 -1.50 -9.37 -9.59
N LYS A 163 -1.45 -10.35 -8.68
CA LYS A 163 -1.10 -11.74 -9.00
C LYS A 163 -2.01 -12.37 -10.06
N ASP A 164 -3.30 -12.04 -10.06
CA ASP A 164 -4.28 -12.67 -10.95
C ASP A 164 -4.25 -12.05 -12.36
N THR A 165 -3.79 -10.81 -12.49
CA THR A 165 -3.70 -10.09 -13.77
C THR A 165 -2.28 -10.08 -14.35
N HIS A 166 -1.26 -10.12 -13.49
CA HIS A 166 0.16 -10.02 -13.85
C HIS A 166 1.03 -10.99 -13.03
N PRO A 167 0.77 -12.31 -13.07
CA PRO A 167 1.46 -13.30 -12.23
C PRO A 167 2.97 -13.37 -12.47
N HIS A 168 3.43 -13.01 -13.67
CA HIS A 168 4.84 -13.04 -14.08
C HIS A 168 5.70 -12.01 -13.34
N LEU A 169 5.11 -10.96 -12.76
CA LEU A 169 5.85 -9.88 -12.11
C LEU A 169 6.62 -10.35 -10.86
N TYR A 170 6.13 -11.38 -10.16
CA TYR A 170 6.84 -11.96 -9.02
C TYR A 170 8.16 -12.64 -9.42
N SER A 171 8.22 -13.17 -10.64
CA SER A 171 9.41 -13.83 -11.19
C SER A 171 10.32 -12.93 -12.01
N LEU A 172 10.01 -11.63 -12.10
CA LEU A 172 10.79 -10.71 -12.90
C LEU A 172 12.19 -10.53 -12.29
N GLU A 173 13.20 -10.73 -13.13
CA GLU A 173 14.59 -10.40 -12.84
C GLU A 173 14.96 -9.14 -13.63
N ASN A 174 15.66 -8.22 -12.98
CA ASN A 174 16.12 -6.96 -13.57
C ASN A 174 17.40 -7.15 -14.39
N SER A 175 17.87 -6.07 -15.03
CA SER A 175 19.06 -6.13 -15.90
C SER A 175 20.39 -6.48 -15.17
N HIS A 176 20.37 -6.49 -13.83
CA HIS A 176 21.52 -6.75 -12.96
C HIS A 176 21.41 -8.06 -12.16
N GLY A 177 20.40 -8.90 -12.43
CA GLY A 177 20.16 -10.19 -11.75
C GLY A 177 19.40 -10.09 -10.43
N GLY A 178 18.85 -8.92 -10.08
CA GLY A 178 18.00 -8.71 -8.90
C GLY A 178 16.55 -9.05 -9.17
N SER A 179 15.87 -9.73 -8.24
CA SER A 179 14.46 -10.10 -8.34
C SER A 179 13.82 -10.15 -6.95
N VAL A 180 12.49 -10.16 -6.86
CA VAL A 180 11.81 -10.34 -5.57
C VAL A 180 12.09 -11.71 -4.95
N LYS A 181 12.42 -12.73 -5.77
CA LYS A 181 12.67 -14.09 -5.31
C LYS A 181 14.01 -14.26 -4.60
N ASN A 182 14.97 -13.40 -4.92
CA ASN A 182 16.31 -13.45 -4.35
C ASN A 182 16.61 -12.30 -3.40
N GLN A 183 15.62 -11.47 -3.06
CA GLN A 183 15.70 -10.57 -1.90
C GLN A 183 15.15 -11.25 -0.64
#